data_AF-A0A3M1EBK0-F1
#
_entry.id   AF-A0A3M1EBK0-F1
#
_cell.length_a   1.000
_cell.length_b   1.000
_cell.length_c   1.000
_cell.angle_alpha   90.00
_cell.angle_beta   90.00
_cell.angle_gamma   90.00
#
_symmetry.space_group_name_H-M   'P 1'
#
loop_
_entity.id
_entity.type
_entity.pdbx_description
1 polymer ?
#
loop_
_entity_poly.entity_id
_entity_poly.type
_entity_poly.pdbx_seq_one_letter_code
_entity_poly.pdbx_strand_id
1 'polypeptide(L)'
;LALFFPALLEQPHWRLRAQIELRSGKCYDLRLDETCGLRPYTHRFHAYVPEEIRLFERAFTEEVEGWRIEGEGIFIPLPGEFYAFPDYTFRHESGVTVSMELFHPWHSGQLRVRLAFLERHPEVPLIVGVARVLLKDAGVAEAIEGSPIFAQRGFLFREMPTLSQVRPLLERFVGMEVSSPTGRSR
;
A
#
# COMPACT_ATOMS: atom_id res chain seq x y z
N LEU A 1 -7.34 1.84 -13.26
CA LEU A 1 -6.68 1.71 -14.58
C LEU A 1 -6.84 2.94 -15.49
N ALA A 2 -8.03 3.56 -15.62
CA ALA A 2 -8.25 4.66 -16.57
C ALA A 2 -7.34 5.88 -16.37
N LEU A 3 -6.88 6.14 -15.13
CA LEU A 3 -5.90 7.20 -14.83
C LEU A 3 -4.44 6.72 -14.97
N PHE A 4 -4.18 5.42 -14.91
CA PHE A 4 -2.82 4.87 -14.99
C PHE A 4 -2.27 4.93 -16.41
N PHE A 5 -3.09 4.57 -17.41
CA PHE A 5 -2.60 4.47 -18.79
C PHE A 5 -2.11 5.82 -19.36
N PRO A 6 -2.82 6.96 -19.18
CA PRO A 6 -2.29 8.27 -19.56
C PRO A 6 -0.95 8.61 -18.90
N ALA A 7 -0.77 8.29 -17.62
CA ALA A 7 0.49 8.51 -16.91
C ALA A 7 1.63 7.62 -17.43
N LEU A 8 1.31 6.39 -17.85
CA LEU A 8 2.28 5.49 -18.50
C LEU A 8 2.76 6.05 -19.84
N LEU A 9 1.87 6.67 -20.63
CA LEU A 9 2.20 7.30 -21.92
C LEU A 9 3.12 8.51 -21.78
N GLU A 10 3.23 9.10 -20.57
CA GLU A 10 4.17 10.19 -20.28
C GLU A 10 5.60 9.69 -20.00
N GLN A 11 5.81 8.39 -19.80
CA GLN A 11 7.13 7.82 -19.58
C GLN A 11 7.93 7.74 -20.88
N PRO A 12 9.25 8.00 -20.87
CA PRO A 12 10.08 7.98 -22.08
C PRO A 12 10.20 6.58 -22.71
N HIS A 13 10.13 5.54 -21.88
CA HIS A 13 10.20 4.14 -22.28
C HIS A 13 9.16 3.34 -21.51
N TRP A 14 8.32 2.59 -22.19
CA TRP A 14 7.31 1.76 -21.54
C TRP A 14 6.89 0.60 -22.42
N ARG A 15 6.49 -0.50 -21.80
CA ARG A 15 5.87 -1.62 -22.50
C ARG A 15 4.66 -2.09 -21.71
N LEU A 16 3.57 -2.36 -22.40
CA LEU A 16 2.34 -2.87 -21.83
C LEU A 16 1.92 -4.13 -22.60
N ARG A 17 1.55 -5.16 -21.84
CA ARG A 17 0.95 -6.38 -22.36
C ARG A 17 -0.37 -6.63 -21.62
N ALA A 18 -1.43 -6.93 -22.36
CA ALA A 18 -2.72 -7.28 -21.80
C ALA A 18 -3.37 -8.42 -22.59
N GLN A 19 -3.96 -9.38 -21.90
CA GLN A 19 -4.83 -10.37 -22.53
C GLN A 19 -6.25 -9.81 -22.60
N ILE A 20 -6.85 -9.81 -23.79
CA ILE A 20 -8.19 -9.29 -24.04
C ILE A 20 -9.09 -10.45 -24.45
N GLU A 21 -10.12 -10.72 -23.66
CA GLU A 21 -11.17 -11.66 -24.01
C GLU A 21 -12.39 -10.89 -24.55
N LEU A 22 -12.80 -11.21 -25.79
CA LEU A 22 -14.01 -10.65 -26.39
C LEU A 22 -15.23 -11.46 -25.95
N ARG A 23 -16.44 -10.86 -26.03
CA ARG A 23 -17.71 -11.56 -25.76
C ARG A 23 -17.94 -12.85 -26.57
N SER A 24 -17.20 -13.01 -27.66
CA SER A 24 -17.20 -14.24 -28.47
C SER A 24 -16.37 -15.39 -27.87
N GLY A 25 -15.74 -15.19 -26.70
CA GLY A 25 -14.80 -16.12 -26.08
C GLY A 25 -13.41 -16.14 -26.73
N LYS A 26 -13.17 -15.29 -27.75
CA LYS A 26 -11.85 -15.17 -28.39
C LYS A 26 -10.90 -14.33 -27.54
N CYS A 27 -9.73 -14.89 -27.26
CA CYS A 27 -8.66 -14.22 -26.53
C CYS A 27 -7.60 -13.65 -27.49
N TYR A 28 -7.15 -12.43 -27.20
CA TYR A 28 -6.10 -11.72 -27.94
C TYR A 28 -5.01 -11.23 -26.99
N ASP A 29 -3.80 -11.07 -27.52
CA ASP A 29 -2.65 -10.50 -26.80
C ASP A 29 -2.39 -9.09 -27.34
N LEU A 30 -2.76 -8.07 -26.55
CA LEU A 30 -2.46 -6.68 -26.87
C LEU A 30 -1.07 -6.34 -26.34
N ARG A 31 -0.18 -5.93 -27.23
CA ARG A 31 1.17 -5.46 -26.91
C ARG A 31 1.33 -4.04 -27.43
N LEU A 32 1.72 -3.13 -26.53
CA LEU A 32 1.95 -1.73 -26.83
C LEU A 32 3.28 -1.31 -26.21
N ASP A 33 3.95 -0.36 -26.85
CA ASP A 33 5.15 0.29 -26.34
C ASP A 33 5.19 1.76 -26.76
N GLU A 34 6.24 2.49 -26.39
CA GLU A 34 6.38 3.92 -26.69
C GLU A 34 6.30 4.28 -28.20
N THR A 35 6.45 3.30 -29.09
CA THR A 35 6.43 3.50 -30.54
C THR A 35 5.02 3.46 -31.14
N CYS A 36 4.00 3.09 -30.38
CA CYS A 36 2.62 2.92 -30.88
C CYS A 36 1.91 4.24 -31.24
N GLY A 37 2.54 5.40 -31.01
CA GLY A 37 2.02 6.71 -31.40
C GLY A 37 0.89 7.25 -30.53
N LEU A 38 0.49 6.53 -29.49
CA LEU A 38 -0.49 7.00 -28.51
C LEU A 38 0.09 8.17 -27.71
N ARG A 39 -0.70 9.24 -27.55
CA ARG A 39 -0.34 10.39 -26.72
C ARG A 39 -1.39 10.63 -25.65
N PRO A 40 -1.00 11.11 -24.46
CA PRO A 40 -1.96 11.51 -23.43
C PRO A 40 -2.91 12.57 -23.99
N TYR A 41 -4.21 12.39 -23.84
CA TYR A 41 -5.20 13.40 -24.21
C TYR A 41 -5.18 14.62 -23.25
N THR A 42 -4.66 14.44 -22.04
CA THR A 42 -4.52 15.49 -21.02
C THR A 42 -3.15 15.45 -20.37
N HIS A 43 -2.43 16.58 -20.35
CA HIS A 43 -1.12 16.73 -19.69
C HIS A 43 -1.20 17.11 -18.19
N ARG A 44 -2.40 17.32 -17.66
CA ARG A 44 -2.61 17.71 -16.25
C ARG A 44 -3.04 16.51 -15.45
N PHE A 45 -2.05 15.77 -14.97
CA PHE A 45 -2.24 14.82 -13.88
C PHE A 45 -2.35 15.60 -12.56
N HIS A 46 -3.50 16.24 -12.32
CA HIS A 46 -3.83 16.61 -10.96
C HIS A 46 -4.26 15.32 -10.27
N ALA A 47 -3.32 14.69 -9.54
CA ALA A 47 -3.66 13.63 -8.62
C ALA A 47 -4.67 14.22 -7.62
N TYR A 48 -5.96 14.02 -7.90
CA TYR A 48 -7.00 14.37 -6.95
C TYR A 48 -6.77 13.51 -5.72
N VAL A 49 -6.26 14.14 -4.66
CA VAL A 49 -6.24 13.54 -3.33
C VAL A 49 -7.65 13.73 -2.75
N PRO A 50 -8.37 12.66 -2.36
CA PRO A 50 -9.63 12.77 -1.66
C PRO A 50 -9.55 13.64 -0.40
N GLU A 51 -10.67 14.28 -0.02
CA GLU A 51 -10.71 15.16 1.15
C GLU A 51 -10.39 14.40 2.44
N GLU A 52 -10.84 13.16 2.53
CA GLU A 52 -10.68 12.30 3.71
C GLU A 52 -9.21 11.96 3.96
N ILE A 53 -8.40 11.82 2.91
CA ILE A 53 -6.94 11.67 3.02
C ILE A 53 -6.33 12.95 3.62
N ARG A 54 -6.71 14.11 3.09
CA ARG A 54 -6.22 15.41 3.60
C ARG A 54 -6.61 15.65 5.06
N LEU A 55 -7.84 15.29 5.44
CA LEU A 55 -8.33 15.41 6.81
C LEU A 55 -7.55 14.50 7.75
N PHE A 56 -7.29 13.26 7.36
CA PHE A 56 -6.46 12.34 8.14
C PHE A 56 -5.03 12.86 8.31
N GLU A 57 -4.37 13.26 7.22
CA GLU A 57 -3.00 13.78 7.26
C GLU A 57 -2.88 15.03 8.13
N ARG A 58 -3.85 15.94 8.02
CA ARG A 58 -3.92 17.15 8.83
C ARG A 58 -4.11 16.82 10.31
N ALA A 59 -5.12 16.03 10.64
CA ALA A 59 -5.37 15.63 12.03
C ALA A 59 -4.16 14.88 12.61
N PHE A 60 -3.52 14.01 11.83
CA PHE A 60 -2.31 13.31 12.24
C PHE A 60 -1.18 14.29 12.58
N THR A 61 -0.93 15.26 11.71
CA THR A 61 0.12 16.28 11.90
C THR A 61 -0.18 17.19 13.11
N GLU A 62 -1.45 17.48 13.38
CA GLU A 62 -1.87 18.36 14.49
C GLU A 62 -1.87 17.62 15.84
N GLU A 63 -2.19 16.33 15.90
CA GLU A 63 -2.48 15.60 17.14
C GLU A 63 -1.45 14.53 17.54
N VAL A 64 -0.61 14.07 16.61
CA VAL A 64 0.35 12.98 16.84
C VAL A 64 1.78 13.52 16.94
N GLU A 65 2.14 13.97 18.14
CA GLU A 65 3.48 14.47 18.46
C GLU A 65 4.57 13.40 18.24
N GLY A 66 5.77 13.84 17.86
CA GLY A 66 6.93 12.97 17.59
C GLY A 66 6.88 12.24 16.24
N TRP A 67 5.72 12.20 15.57
CA TRP A 67 5.55 11.54 14.27
C TRP A 67 5.29 12.52 13.14
N ARG A 68 5.71 12.14 11.94
CA ARG A 68 5.36 12.83 10.69
C ARG A 68 5.03 11.84 9.59
N ILE A 69 4.17 12.24 8.66
CA ILE A 69 3.91 11.49 7.43
C ILE A 69 4.97 11.89 6.40
N GLU A 70 5.63 10.90 5.80
CA GLU A 70 6.55 11.11 4.66
C GLU A 70 5.76 10.97 3.34
N GLY A 71 5.76 12.03 2.53
CA GLY A 71 4.88 12.17 1.36
C GLY A 71 5.29 11.41 0.10
N GLU A 72 6.42 10.71 0.09
CA GLU A 72 6.85 9.90 -1.07
C GLU A 72 7.18 8.46 -0.68
N GLY A 73 6.58 7.55 -1.45
CA GLY A 73 6.43 6.13 -1.15
C GLY A 73 7.74 5.38 -1.07
N ILE A 74 8.12 5.02 0.15
CA ILE A 74 9.01 3.89 0.39
C ILE A 74 8.25 2.63 -0.05
N PHE A 75 8.62 2.08 -1.20
CA PHE A 75 8.19 0.72 -1.53
C PHE A 75 8.97 -0.26 -0.65
N ILE A 76 8.28 -1.27 -0.12
CA ILE A 76 8.95 -2.32 0.64
C ILE A 76 9.24 -3.45 -0.34
N PRO A 77 10.53 -3.76 -0.62
CA PRO A 77 10.87 -4.92 -1.41
C PRO A 77 10.43 -6.17 -0.64
N LEU A 78 9.62 -7.01 -1.28
CA LEU A 78 9.24 -8.31 -0.76
C LEU A 78 10.07 -9.39 -1.48
N PRO A 79 10.31 -10.57 -0.88
CA PRO A 79 11.02 -11.67 -1.52
C PRO A 79 10.43 -12.00 -2.89
N GLY A 80 11.31 -12.13 -3.89
CA GLY A 80 10.92 -12.33 -5.29
C GLY A 80 10.79 -11.01 -6.05
N GLU A 81 9.83 -10.94 -6.98
CA GLU A 81 9.53 -9.73 -7.77
C GLU A 81 8.30 -8.97 -7.24
N PHE A 82 8.05 -9.07 -5.93
CA PHE A 82 6.89 -8.45 -5.30
C PHE A 82 7.28 -7.16 -4.58
N TYR A 83 6.41 -6.16 -4.68
CA TYR A 83 6.58 -4.87 -4.03
C TYR A 83 5.34 -4.55 -3.22
N ALA A 84 5.56 -4.01 -2.02
CA ALA A 84 4.53 -3.31 -1.28
C ALA A 84 4.53 -1.83 -1.66
N PHE A 85 3.34 -1.26 -1.84
CA PHE A 85 3.15 0.17 -1.95
C PHE A 85 2.22 0.61 -0.82
N PRO A 86 2.78 0.88 0.37
CA PRO A 86 1.98 1.35 1.51
C PRO A 86 1.31 2.68 1.19
N ASP A 87 0.10 2.88 1.71
CA ASP A 87 -0.65 4.13 1.58
C ASP A 87 0.00 5.26 2.38
N TYR A 88 0.62 4.94 3.53
CA TYR A 88 1.32 5.91 4.37
C TYR A 88 2.68 5.38 4.83
N THR A 89 3.64 6.29 4.97
CA THR A 89 4.88 6.05 5.70
C THR A 89 4.99 7.09 6.80
N PHE A 90 5.17 6.62 8.03
CA PHE A 90 5.31 7.45 9.22
C PHE A 90 6.74 7.37 9.71
N ARG A 91 7.30 8.52 10.08
CA ARG A 91 8.62 8.60 10.70
C ARG A 91 8.52 9.26 12.06
N HIS A 92 9.08 8.59 13.05
CA HIS A 92 9.22 9.11 14.39
C HIS A 92 10.53 9.90 14.53
N GLU A 93 10.58 10.86 15.43
CA GLU A 93 11.77 11.66 15.75
C GLU A 93 12.95 10.82 16.26
N SER A 94 12.70 9.66 16.87
CA SER A 94 13.74 8.69 17.25
C SER A 94 14.44 8.02 16.06
N GLY A 95 13.90 8.19 14.84
CA GLY A 95 14.41 7.58 13.61
C GLY A 95 13.69 6.30 13.20
N VAL A 96 12.73 5.81 13.98
CA VAL A 96 11.87 4.67 13.59
C VAL A 96 10.97 5.06 12.43
N THR A 97 10.90 4.20 11.40
CA THR A 97 9.99 4.35 10.26
C THR A 97 9.03 3.18 10.23
N VAL A 98 7.73 3.47 10.10
CA VAL A 98 6.66 2.49 10.04
C VAL A 98 5.77 2.79 8.85
N SER A 99 5.48 1.80 8.02
CA SER A 99 4.56 1.94 6.91
C SER A 99 3.17 1.42 7.28
N MET A 100 2.13 1.86 6.56
CA MET A 100 0.77 1.37 6.69
C MET A 100 0.15 1.14 5.32
N GLU A 101 -0.45 -0.03 5.13
CA GLU A 101 -1.17 -0.40 3.92
C GLU A 101 -2.65 -0.67 4.24
N LEU A 102 -3.55 -0.12 3.44
CA LEU A 102 -5.00 -0.13 3.59
C LEU A 102 -5.66 -0.99 2.50
N PHE A 103 -6.14 -2.16 2.89
CA PHE A 103 -6.79 -3.09 2.00
C PHE A 103 -8.28 -2.75 1.83
N HIS A 104 -8.64 -2.41 0.59
CA HIS A 104 -9.98 -2.10 0.13
C HIS A 104 -10.49 -3.15 -0.87
N PRO A 105 -11.79 -3.18 -1.23
CA PRO A 105 -12.36 -4.11 -2.22
C PRO A 105 -11.60 -4.24 -3.53
N TRP A 106 -11.04 -3.15 -4.06
CA TRP A 106 -10.31 -3.16 -5.32
C TRP A 106 -8.88 -3.72 -5.23
N HIS A 107 -8.36 -3.97 -4.03
CA HIS A 107 -6.99 -4.49 -3.81
C HIS A 107 -6.92 -5.60 -2.74
N SER A 108 -8.04 -6.26 -2.42
CA SER A 108 -8.09 -7.29 -1.36
C SER A 108 -7.32 -8.57 -1.69
N GLY A 109 -7.06 -8.85 -2.98
CA GLY A 109 -6.38 -10.07 -3.42
C GLY A 109 -4.96 -10.23 -2.86
N GLN A 110 -4.29 -9.14 -2.49
CA GLN A 110 -2.94 -9.17 -1.93
C GLN A 110 -2.91 -9.33 -0.40
N LEU A 111 -4.06 -9.25 0.28
CA LEU A 111 -4.11 -9.27 1.75
C LEU A 111 -3.51 -10.55 2.33
N ARG A 112 -3.93 -11.72 1.84
CA ARG A 112 -3.44 -13.02 2.35
C ARG A 112 -1.93 -13.19 2.13
N VAL A 113 -1.45 -12.77 0.96
CA VAL A 113 -0.02 -12.77 0.63
C VAL A 113 0.73 -11.87 1.60
N ARG A 114 0.18 -10.70 1.91
CA ARG A 114 0.82 -9.77 2.84
C ARG A 114 0.86 -10.28 4.27
N LEU A 115 -0.23 -10.85 4.77
CA LEU A 115 -0.28 -11.45 6.11
C LEU A 115 0.75 -12.58 6.25
N ALA A 116 0.77 -13.51 5.29
CA ALA A 116 1.74 -14.60 5.27
C ALA A 116 3.20 -14.11 5.16
N PHE A 117 3.43 -13.01 4.43
CA PHE A 117 4.74 -12.37 4.36
C PHE A 117 5.16 -11.82 5.72
N LEU A 118 4.30 -11.04 6.39
CA LEU A 118 4.63 -10.41 7.67
C LEU A 118 4.80 -11.43 8.81
N GLU A 119 4.14 -12.59 8.73
CA GLU A 119 4.37 -13.70 9.66
C GLU A 119 5.78 -14.30 9.53
N ARG A 120 6.34 -14.31 8.31
CA ARG A 120 7.72 -14.76 8.04
C ARG A 120 8.76 -13.67 8.28
N HIS A 121 8.33 -12.41 8.23
CA HIS A 121 9.18 -11.22 8.32
C HIS A 121 8.66 -10.24 9.38
N PRO A 122 8.63 -10.65 10.66
CA PRO A 122 8.12 -9.81 11.75
C PRO A 122 8.97 -8.55 11.98
N GLU A 123 10.20 -8.49 11.47
CA GLU A 123 11.06 -7.30 11.50
C GLU A 123 10.54 -6.16 10.64
N VAL A 124 9.69 -6.44 9.63
CA VAL A 124 9.17 -5.42 8.72
C VAL A 124 8.14 -4.55 9.46
N PRO A 125 8.37 -3.23 9.61
CA PRO A 125 7.50 -2.34 10.36
C PRO A 125 6.30 -1.90 9.51
N LEU A 126 5.37 -2.83 9.26
CA LEU A 126 4.17 -2.59 8.48
C LEU A 126 2.90 -2.82 9.30
N ILE A 127 2.04 -1.80 9.33
CA ILE A 127 0.68 -1.84 9.85
C ILE A 127 -0.28 -2.22 8.71
N VAL A 128 -1.28 -3.05 9.03
CA VAL A 128 -2.26 -3.55 8.05
C VAL A 128 -3.68 -3.09 8.41
N GLY A 129 -4.20 -2.12 7.67
CA GLY A 129 -5.61 -1.73 7.77
C GLY A 129 -6.46 -2.57 6.81
N VAL A 130 -7.61 -3.10 7.26
CA VAL A 130 -8.55 -3.81 6.39
C VAL A 130 -9.93 -3.16 6.46
N ALA A 131 -10.51 -2.83 5.30
CA ALA A 131 -11.86 -2.30 5.21
C ALA A 131 -12.87 -3.37 5.67
N ARG A 132 -13.75 -3.03 6.61
CA ARG A 132 -14.76 -3.94 7.20
C ARG A 132 -15.66 -4.60 6.17
N VAL A 133 -15.90 -3.94 5.04
CA VAL A 133 -16.69 -4.50 3.95
C VAL A 133 -16.08 -5.81 3.40
N LEU A 134 -14.76 -5.99 3.52
CA LEU A 134 -14.06 -7.20 3.10
C LEU A 134 -14.34 -8.42 3.98
N LEU A 135 -14.77 -8.23 5.23
CA LEU A 135 -15.12 -9.34 6.12
C LEU A 135 -16.37 -10.12 5.68
N LYS A 136 -17.10 -9.60 4.68
CA LYS A 136 -18.18 -10.35 4.02
C LYS A 136 -17.65 -11.56 3.24
N ASP A 137 -16.38 -11.53 2.84
CA ASP A 137 -15.67 -12.68 2.30
C ASP A 137 -15.17 -13.55 3.46
N ALA A 138 -15.72 -14.76 3.57
CA ALA A 138 -15.40 -15.68 4.65
C ALA A 138 -13.92 -16.03 4.70
N GLY A 139 -13.25 -16.14 3.56
CA GLY A 139 -11.83 -16.47 3.53
C GLY A 139 -10.93 -15.27 3.83
N VAL A 140 -11.40 -14.03 3.67
CA VAL A 140 -10.72 -12.85 4.23
C VAL A 140 -10.89 -12.80 5.75
N ALA A 141 -12.10 -13.05 6.25
CA ALA A 141 -12.37 -13.09 7.68
C ALA A 141 -11.50 -14.15 8.38
N GLU A 142 -11.47 -15.38 7.85
CA GLU A 142 -10.64 -16.48 8.36
C GLU A 142 -9.14 -16.13 8.34
N ALA A 143 -8.65 -15.52 7.27
CA ALA A 143 -7.24 -15.12 7.19
C ALA A 143 -6.86 -14.06 8.23
N ILE A 144 -7.78 -13.15 8.55
CA ILE A 144 -7.59 -12.13 9.59
C ILE A 144 -7.63 -12.74 10.98
N GLU A 145 -8.64 -13.56 11.27
CA GLU A 145 -8.81 -14.22 12.56
C GLU A 145 -7.65 -15.17 12.88
N GLY A 146 -7.15 -15.87 11.88
CA GLY A 146 -6.04 -16.82 12.01
C GLY A 146 -4.65 -16.18 12.06
N SER A 147 -4.52 -14.86 11.89
CA SER A 147 -3.21 -14.20 11.75
C SER A 147 -2.76 -13.48 13.03
N PRO A 148 -1.75 -13.99 13.75
CA PRO A 148 -1.22 -13.34 14.95
C PRO A 148 -0.62 -11.96 14.66
N ILE A 149 -0.03 -11.79 13.47
CA ILE A 149 0.55 -10.50 13.08
C ILE A 149 -0.54 -9.45 12.85
N PHE A 150 -1.70 -9.84 12.30
CA PHE A 150 -2.85 -8.94 12.21
C PHE A 150 -3.39 -8.57 13.59
N ALA A 151 -3.47 -9.53 14.52
CA ALA A 151 -3.90 -9.22 15.89
C ALA A 151 -2.98 -8.19 16.59
N GLN A 152 -1.69 -8.19 16.26
CA GLN A 152 -0.70 -7.27 16.84
C GLN A 152 -0.60 -5.93 16.12
N ARG A 153 -0.71 -5.92 14.78
CA ARG A 153 -0.36 -4.79 13.90
C ARG A 153 -1.46 -4.39 12.93
N GLY A 154 -2.63 -5.02 13.05
CA GLY A 154 -3.77 -4.81 12.17
C GLY A 154 -4.90 -4.06 12.83
N PHE A 155 -5.76 -3.46 12.00
CA PHE A 155 -7.01 -2.87 12.44
C PHE A 155 -8.08 -2.91 11.34
N LEU A 156 -9.34 -2.76 11.74
CA LEU A 156 -10.48 -2.73 10.84
C LEU A 156 -11.05 -1.32 10.70
N PHE A 157 -11.19 -0.81 9.48
CA PHE A 157 -11.74 0.52 9.21
C PHE A 157 -12.99 0.46 8.33
N ARG A 158 -13.74 1.56 8.20
CA ARG A 158 -14.91 1.62 7.31
C ARG A 158 -14.54 2.25 5.97
N GLU A 159 -14.30 3.57 5.99
CA GLU A 159 -13.93 4.35 4.81
C GLU A 159 -12.48 4.81 4.92
N MET A 160 -12.09 5.38 6.07
CA MET A 160 -10.72 5.77 6.37
C MET A 160 -10.29 5.30 7.77
N PRO A 161 -8.97 5.14 8.01
CA PRO A 161 -8.44 4.94 9.35
C PRO A 161 -8.68 6.14 10.25
N THR A 162 -8.78 5.91 11.56
CA THR A 162 -8.81 6.98 12.57
C THR A 162 -7.50 7.04 13.36
N LEU A 163 -7.16 8.21 13.90
CA LEU A 163 -5.97 8.37 14.74
C LEU A 163 -5.99 7.43 15.96
N SER A 164 -7.17 7.21 16.55
CA SER A 164 -7.35 6.28 17.67
C SER A 164 -7.02 4.82 17.32
N GLN A 165 -7.07 4.43 16.04
CA GLN A 165 -6.64 3.12 15.57
C GLN A 165 -5.15 3.07 15.27
N VAL A 166 -4.64 4.11 14.62
CA VAL A 166 -3.27 4.13 14.09
C VAL A 166 -2.23 4.45 15.16
N ARG A 167 -2.48 5.47 16.00
CA ARG A 167 -1.49 5.95 17.00
C ARG A 167 -1.03 4.85 17.95
N PRO A 168 -1.90 4.04 18.58
CA PRO A 168 -1.45 2.99 19.49
C PRO A 168 -0.57 1.92 18.81
N LEU A 169 -0.76 1.70 17.50
CA LEU A 169 0.06 0.77 16.74
C LEU A 169 1.44 1.35 16.44
N LEU A 170 1.51 2.64 16.08
CA LEU A 170 2.77 3.34 15.87
C LEU A 170 3.64 3.35 17.14
N GLU A 171 3.06 3.69 18.29
CA GLU A 171 3.81 3.75 19.56
C GLU A 171 4.48 2.43 19.95
N ARG A 172 3.90 1.29 19.53
CA ARG A 172 4.51 -0.03 19.78
C ARG A 172 5.86 -0.18 19.09
N PHE A 173 6.10 0.48 17.96
CA PHE A 173 7.36 0.40 17.22
C PHE A 173 8.48 1.26 17.80
N VAL A 174 8.16 2.33 18.54
CA VAL A 174 9.17 3.19 19.17
C VAL A 174 9.86 2.46 20.33
N GLY A 175 9.16 1.55 21.00
CA GLY A 175 9.69 0.72 22.08
C GLY A 175 10.38 -0.59 21.64
N MET A 176 10.40 -0.89 20.33
CA MET A 176 11.11 -2.05 19.79
C MET A 176 12.47 -1.59 19.26
N GLU A 177 13.57 -2.05 19.86
CA GLU A 177 14.91 -1.82 19.32
C GLU A 177 15.01 -2.44 17.91
N VAL A 178 14.83 -1.62 16.87
CA VAL A 178 15.06 -2.04 15.49
C VAL A 178 16.58 -2.13 15.30
N SER A 179 17.10 -3.36 15.35
CA SER A 179 18.48 -3.64 14.98
C SER A 179 18.68 -3.25 13.52
N SER A 180 19.46 -2.18 13.29
CA SER A 180 19.79 -1.72 11.94
C SER A 180 20.47 -2.86 11.15
N PRO A 181 20.12 -3.08 9.88
CA PRO A 181 20.93 -3.93 9.01
C PRO A 181 22.22 -3.15 8.75
N THR A 182 23.25 -3.49 9.51
CA THR A 182 24.59 -2.94 9.33
C THR A 182 25.05 -3.33 7.94
N GLY A 183 25.25 -2.32 7.09
CA GLY A 183 25.93 -2.49 5.83
C GLY A 183 27.28 -3.17 6.04
N ARG A 184 27.58 -4.13 5.18
CA ARG A 184 28.95 -4.43 4.80
C ARG A 184 29.04 -4.45 3.29
N SER A 185 29.51 -3.33 2.76
CA SER A 185 30.40 -3.33 1.61
C SER A 185 31.57 -4.28 1.91
N ARG A 186 31.79 -5.25 1.02
CA ARG A 186 33.11 -5.60 0.48
C ARG A 186 32.91 -6.15 -0.92
#